data_AF-A0A3D0QJZ8-F1
#
_entry.id   AF-A0A3D0QJZ8-F1
#
_cell.length_a   1.000
_cell.length_b   1.000
_cell.length_c   1.000
_cell.angle_alpha   90.00
_cell.angle_beta   90.00
_cell.angle_gamma   90.00
#
_symmetry.space_group_name_H-M   'P 1'
#
loop_
_entity.id
_entity.type
_entity.pdbx_description
1 polymer ?
#
loop_
_entity_poly.entity_id
_entity_poly.type
_entity_poly.pdbx_seq_one_letter_code
_entity_poly.pdbx_strand_id
1 'polypeptide(L)'
;EDYPRIVTYNAKWMEGTQEYKGTVGICPAQIPAEVERQAKEIALRCYRIMGCRDYARVDMRLDKNNNLHVIEVNPNPDISDDAGFARSARAYGLCFDEIINKIVEYALERTP
;
A
#
# COMPACT_ATOMS: atom_id res chain seq x y z
N GLU A 1 2.63 26.07 5.00
CA GLU A 1 3.99 26.44 4.52
C GLU A 1 5.08 26.05 5.50
N ASP A 2 4.76 25.82 6.79
CA ASP A 2 5.76 25.49 7.83
C ASP A 2 6.30 24.05 7.84
N TYR A 3 5.77 23.14 7.01
CA TYR A 3 6.21 21.73 6.97
C TYR A 3 6.75 21.33 5.60
N PRO A 4 7.86 20.57 5.53
CA PRO A 4 8.35 20.03 4.28
C PRO A 4 7.33 19.07 3.66
N ARG A 5 7.28 19.00 2.32
CA ARG A 5 6.40 18.06 1.59
C ARG A 5 6.98 16.63 1.57
N ILE A 6 7.42 16.15 2.74
CA ILE A 6 7.93 14.81 2.99
C ILE A 6 7.29 14.28 4.28
N VAL A 7 7.08 12.98 4.37
CA VAL A 7 6.69 12.35 5.64
C VAL A 7 7.95 12.22 6.51
N THR A 8 8.06 13.02 7.56
CA THR A 8 9.18 13.00 8.51
C THR A 8 9.02 11.86 9.53
N TYR A 9 10.05 11.63 10.36
CA TYR A 9 9.96 10.68 11.47
C TYR A 9 8.79 11.00 12.42
N ASN A 10 8.63 12.27 12.82
CA ASN A 10 7.55 12.69 13.70
C ASN A 10 6.18 12.45 13.09
N ALA A 11 6.02 12.80 11.81
CA ALA A 11 4.78 12.52 11.08
C ALA A 11 4.50 11.01 11.01
N LYS A 12 5.53 10.16 10.94
CA LYS A 12 5.35 8.72 10.83
C LYS A 12 5.12 8.00 12.17
N TRP A 13 5.79 8.42 13.23
CA TRP A 13 5.94 7.61 14.46
C TRP A 13 5.58 8.32 15.77
N MET A 14 5.52 9.65 15.79
CA MET A 14 5.24 10.39 17.03
C MET A 14 3.74 10.60 17.19
N GLU A 15 3.06 9.58 17.70
CA GLU A 15 1.62 9.64 17.97
C GLU A 15 1.22 10.84 18.84
N GLY A 16 0.03 11.38 18.60
CA GLY A 16 -0.50 12.55 19.31
C GLY A 16 0.02 13.91 18.81
N THR A 17 1.13 13.95 18.07
CA THR A 17 1.65 15.18 17.45
C THR A 17 0.77 15.69 16.31
N GLN A 18 0.89 16.98 15.97
CA GLN A 18 0.15 17.58 14.87
C GLN A 18 0.62 17.02 13.52
N GLU A 19 1.91 16.73 13.38
CA GLU A 19 2.49 16.11 12.19
C GLU A 19 1.88 14.73 11.92
N TYR A 20 1.80 13.89 12.95
CA TYR A 20 1.26 12.54 12.84
C TYR A 20 -0.22 12.53 12.44
N LYS A 21 -1.02 13.42 13.03
CA LYS A 21 -2.44 13.59 12.68
C LYS A 21 -2.64 13.95 11.21
N GLY A 22 -1.65 14.58 10.57
CA GLY A 22 -1.70 14.98 9.15
C GLY A 22 -1.39 13.86 8.15
N THR A 23 -0.93 12.69 8.61
CA THR A 23 -0.45 11.60 7.73
C THR A 23 -1.23 10.30 7.89
N VAL A 24 -2.46 10.37 8.42
CA VAL A 24 -3.35 9.22 8.54
C VAL A 24 -3.73 8.69 7.15
N GLY A 25 -3.34 7.45 6.85
CA GLY A 25 -3.69 6.83 5.57
C GLY A 25 -5.20 6.59 5.41
N ILE A 26 -5.77 7.02 4.28
CA ILE A 26 -7.18 6.85 3.95
C ILE A 26 -7.30 5.67 2.97
N CYS A 27 -8.16 4.69 3.29
CA CYS A 27 -8.43 3.55 2.43
C CYS A 27 -9.93 3.23 2.46
N PRO A 28 -10.62 3.12 1.30
CA PRO A 28 -10.10 3.33 -0.05
C PRO A 28 -9.67 4.79 -0.31
N ALA A 29 -8.74 4.99 -1.25
CA ALA A 29 -8.26 6.32 -1.61
C ALA A 29 -9.38 7.12 -2.30
N GLN A 30 -9.51 8.41 -1.97
CA GLN A 30 -10.49 9.31 -2.58
C GLN A 30 -9.91 9.91 -3.87
N ILE A 31 -9.93 9.12 -4.95
CA ILE A 31 -9.38 9.49 -6.26
C ILE A 31 -10.40 9.18 -7.37
N PRO A 32 -10.27 9.77 -8.57
CA PRO A 32 -11.14 9.44 -9.69
C PRO A 32 -11.07 7.94 -10.04
N ALA A 33 -12.21 7.34 -10.38
CA ALA A 33 -12.31 5.91 -10.68
C ALA A 33 -11.34 5.45 -11.78
N GLU A 34 -11.09 6.30 -12.78
CA GLU A 34 -10.14 6.01 -13.85
C GLU A 34 -8.68 5.95 -13.33
N VAL A 35 -8.31 6.81 -12.38
CA VAL A 35 -6.98 6.79 -11.75
C VAL A 35 -6.83 5.53 -10.88
N GLU A 36 -7.88 5.15 -10.16
CA GLU A 36 -7.88 3.91 -9.37
C GLU A 36 -7.69 2.67 -10.27
N ARG A 37 -8.41 2.62 -11.40
CA ARG A 37 -8.28 1.56 -12.41
C ARG A 37 -6.85 1.47 -12.93
N GLN A 38 -6.26 2.60 -13.32
CA GLN A 38 -4.88 2.69 -13.79
C GLN A 38 -3.88 2.26 -12.71
N ALA A 39 -4.07 2.67 -11.46
CA ALA A 39 -3.21 2.29 -10.34
C ALA A 39 -3.20 0.77 -10.13
N LYS A 40 -4.36 0.11 -10.18
CA LYS A 40 -4.46 -1.36 -10.07
C LYS A 40 -3.74 -2.06 -11.23
N GLU A 41 -3.90 -1.56 -12.46
CA GLU A 41 -3.23 -2.11 -13.64
C GLU A 41 -1.71 -1.96 -13.57
N ILE A 42 -1.22 -0.78 -13.19
CA ILE A 42 0.22 -0.52 -13.02
C ILE A 42 0.77 -1.41 -11.90
N ALA A 43 0.08 -1.52 -10.76
CA ALA A 43 0.52 -2.34 -9.63
C ALA A 43 0.70 -3.80 -10.03
N LEU A 44 -0.28 -4.38 -10.74
CA LEU A 44 -0.21 -5.75 -11.24
C LEU A 44 0.91 -5.95 -12.28
N ARG A 45 1.14 -4.97 -13.15
CA ARG A 45 2.25 -5.02 -14.11
C ARG A 45 3.60 -5.00 -13.40
N CYS A 46 3.80 -4.08 -12.46
CA CYS A 46 5.00 -3.99 -11.64
C CYS A 46 5.25 -5.30 -10.87
N TYR A 47 4.24 -5.83 -10.19
CA TYR A 47 4.30 -7.10 -9.48
C TYR A 47 4.82 -8.24 -10.37
N ARG A 48 4.26 -8.37 -11.58
CA ARG A 48 4.66 -9.42 -12.54
C ARG A 48 6.06 -9.22 -13.09
N ILE A 49 6.41 -7.99 -13.51
CA ILE A 49 7.72 -7.68 -14.09
C ILE A 49 8.85 -7.91 -13.08
N MET A 50 8.60 -7.58 -11.82
CA MET A 50 9.58 -7.75 -10.74
C MET A 50 9.66 -9.19 -10.21
N GLY A 51 8.85 -10.12 -10.74
CA GLY A 51 8.83 -11.52 -10.29
C GLY A 51 8.38 -11.68 -8.84
N CYS A 52 7.53 -10.77 -8.35
CA CYS A 52 6.97 -10.87 -7.00
C CYS A 52 6.13 -12.15 -6.87
N ARG A 53 6.07 -12.68 -5.65
CA ARG A 53 5.34 -13.90 -5.31
C ARG A 53 4.48 -13.64 -4.07
N ASP A 54 3.36 -14.34 -3.99
CA ASP A 54 2.41 -14.35 -2.89
C ASP A 54 1.73 -13.00 -2.61
N TYR A 55 2.50 -11.98 -2.23
CA TYR A 55 2.01 -10.64 -1.92
C TYR A 55 3.11 -9.60 -2.15
N ALA A 56 2.72 -8.35 -2.38
CA ALA A 56 3.61 -7.21 -2.43
C ALA A 56 2.82 -5.92 -2.22
N ARG A 57 3.53 -4.82 -1.96
CA ARG A 57 3.00 -3.46 -2.04
C ARG A 57 3.68 -2.70 -3.15
N VAL A 58 2.91 -1.95 -3.94
CA VAL A 58 3.45 -1.03 -4.94
C VAL A 58 3.10 0.38 -4.52
N ASP A 59 4.12 1.16 -4.19
CA ASP A 59 3.94 2.53 -3.71
C ASP A 59 4.01 3.49 -4.90
N MET A 60 2.99 4.33 -5.05
CA MET A 60 2.86 5.27 -6.17
C MET A 60 2.61 6.69 -5.68
N ARG A 61 3.09 7.66 -6.46
CA ARG A 61 2.78 9.08 -6.28
C ARG A 61 1.86 9.56 -7.39
N LEU A 62 0.72 10.12 -7.01
CA LEU A 62 -0.18 10.82 -7.93
C LEU A 62 0.22 12.30 -8.00
N ASP A 63 0.42 12.81 -9.22
CA ASP A 63 0.65 14.24 -9.42
C ASP A 63 -0.67 15.03 -9.64
N LYS A 64 -0.57 16.35 -9.75
CA LYS A 64 -1.72 17.26 -9.93
C LYS A 64 -2.48 17.07 -11.25
N ASN A 65 -1.88 16.38 -12.22
CA ASN A 65 -2.45 16.11 -13.54
C ASN A 65 -2.99 14.67 -13.63
N ASN A 66 -3.13 13.98 -12.50
CA ASN A 66 -3.53 12.59 -12.40
C ASN A 66 -2.55 11.57 -13.00
N ASN A 67 -1.26 11.92 -13.17
CA ASN A 67 -0.28 10.91 -13.56
C ASN A 67 0.24 10.15 -12.33
N LEU A 68 0.31 8.82 -12.47
CA LEU A 68 0.86 7.92 -11.46
C LEU A 68 2.34 7.65 -11.73
N HIS A 69 3.16 7.83 -10.71
CA HIS A 69 4.60 7.56 -10.73
C HIS A 69 4.91 6.46 -9.72
N VAL A 70 5.45 5.32 -10.18
CA VAL A 70 5.86 4.22 -9.29
C VAL A 70 7.13 4.65 -8.53
N ILE A 71 7.09 4.54 -7.20
CA ILE A 71 8.22 4.86 -6.32
C ILE A 71 8.94 3.59 -5.88
N GLU A 72 8.18 2.56 -5.51
CA GLU A 72 8.73 1.33 -4.91
C GLU A 72 7.86 0.13 -5.27
N VAL A 73 8.50 -1.01 -5.53
CA VAL A 73 7.87 -2.34 -5.49
C VAL A 73 8.46 -3.06 -4.28
N ASN A 74 7.64 -3.25 -3.25
CA ASN A 74 8.04 -3.87 -1.99
C ASN A 74 7.49 -5.31 -1.93
N PRO A 75 8.33 -6.34 -2.14
CA PRO A 75 7.90 -7.73 -2.14
C PRO A 75 7.72 -8.34 -0.74
N ASN A 76 8.02 -7.60 0.33
CA ASN A 76 7.83 -8.04 1.71
C ASN A 76 7.46 -6.83 2.59
N PRO A 77 6.28 -6.22 2.35
CA PRO A 77 5.86 -5.05 3.09
C PRO A 77 5.55 -5.42 4.55
N ASP A 78 5.49 -4.41 5.42
CA ASP A 78 4.92 -4.58 6.76
C ASP A 78 3.47 -5.07 6.66
N ILE A 79 3.22 -6.22 7.28
CA ILE A 79 1.93 -6.91 7.31
C ILE A 79 1.21 -6.76 8.66
N SER A 80 1.71 -5.96 9.59
CA SER A 80 1.02 -5.70 10.87
C SER A 80 -0.42 -5.25 10.63
N ASP A 81 -1.38 -5.63 11.49
CA ASP A 81 -2.81 -5.40 11.24
C ASP A 81 -3.14 -3.92 11.03
N ASP A 82 -2.43 -2.99 11.67
CA ASP A 82 -2.60 -1.54 11.50
C ASP A 82 -1.86 -0.95 10.27
N ALA A 83 -0.99 -1.73 9.63
CA ALA A 83 -0.18 -1.31 8.50
C ALA A 83 -0.98 -1.12 7.20
N GLY A 84 -0.34 -0.49 6.21
CA GLY A 84 -0.98 -0.14 4.95
C GLY A 84 -1.44 -1.34 4.12
N PHE A 85 -0.74 -2.48 4.18
CA PHE A 85 -1.10 -3.70 3.45
C PHE A 85 -2.37 -4.34 4.03
N ALA A 86 -2.42 -4.54 5.36
CA ALA A 86 -3.61 -5.06 6.02
C ALA A 86 -4.83 -4.14 5.83
N ARG A 87 -4.60 -2.81 5.87
CA ARG A 87 -5.64 -1.81 5.61
C ARG A 87 -6.25 -1.91 4.21
N SER A 88 -5.45 -2.11 3.17
CA SER A 88 -5.96 -2.24 1.80
C SER A 88 -6.73 -3.54 1.58
N ALA A 89 -6.27 -4.64 2.19
CA ALA A 89 -6.99 -5.91 2.16
C ALA A 89 -8.31 -5.85 2.95
N ARG A 90 -8.36 -5.15 4.10
CA ARG A 90 -9.60 -4.88 4.84
C ARG A 90 -10.58 -4.05 4.02
N ALA A 91 -10.11 -3.05 3.30
CA ALA A 91 -10.96 -2.29 2.37
C ALA A 91 -11.50 -3.14 1.20
N TYR A 92 -10.80 -4.21 0.83
CA TYR A 92 -11.28 -5.22 -0.12
C TYR A 92 -12.25 -6.25 0.50
N GLY A 93 -12.33 -6.32 1.84
CA GLY A 93 -13.24 -7.19 2.56
C GLY A 93 -12.59 -8.43 3.20
N LEU A 94 -11.26 -8.46 3.34
CA LEU A 94 -10.55 -9.55 4.03
C LEU A 94 -10.17 -9.12 5.45
N CYS A 95 -10.45 -9.96 6.44
CA CYS A 95 -9.93 -9.77 7.81
C CYS A 95 -8.46 -10.18 7.90
N PHE A 96 -7.79 -9.81 9.00
CA PHE A 96 -6.37 -10.08 9.18
C PHE A 96 -6.02 -11.57 9.09
N ASP A 97 -6.80 -12.44 9.71
CA ASP A 97 -6.58 -13.88 9.69
C ASP A 97 -6.70 -14.46 8.28
N GLU A 98 -7.66 -13.98 7.47
CA GLU A 98 -7.80 -14.37 6.07
C GLU A 98 -6.60 -13.97 5.23
N ILE A 99 -6.01 -12.80 5.50
CA ILE A 99 -4.79 -12.33 4.82
C ILE A 99 -3.62 -13.27 5.13
N ILE A 100 -3.38 -13.57 6.41
CA ILE A 100 -2.29 -14.44 6.83
C ILE A 100 -2.46 -15.86 6.26
N ASN A 101 -3.68 -16.40 6.33
CA ASN A 101 -3.97 -17.71 5.73
C ASN A 101 -3.69 -17.73 4.24
N LYS A 102 -4.12 -16.71 3.47
CA LYS A 102 -3.84 -16.62 2.03
C LYS A 102 -2.35 -16.59 1.71
N ILE A 103 -1.55 -15.85 2.48
CA ILE A 103 -0.09 -15.81 2.29
C ILE A 103 0.53 -17.20 2.50
N VAL A 104 0.09 -17.91 3.53
CA VAL A 104 0.55 -19.29 3.81
C VAL A 104 0.09 -20.25 2.70
N GLU A 105 -1.16 -20.17 2.27
CA GLU A 105 -1.72 -20.96 1.16
C GLU A 105 -0.90 -20.77 -0.13
N TYR A 106 -0.65 -19.52 -0.54
CA TYR A 106 0.18 -19.23 -1.71
C TYR A 106 1.61 -19.77 -1.57
N ALA A 107 2.20 -19.66 -0.37
CA ALA A 107 3.52 -20.22 -0.13
C ALA A 107 3.53 -21.76 -0.24
N LEU A 108 2.50 -22.44 0.25
CA LEU A 108 2.33 -23.89 0.15
C LEU A 108 2.12 -24.33 -1.31
N GLU A 109 1.29 -23.63 -2.08
CA GLU A 109 1.02 -23.93 -3.50
C GLU A 109 2.27 -23.84 -4.39
N ARG A 110 3.27 -23.04 -4.00
CA ARG A 110 4.55 -22.95 -4.72
C ARG A 110 5.52 -24.08 -4.40
N THR A 111 5.21 -24.95 -3.44
CA THR A 111 6.05 -26.09 -3.10
C THR A 111 6.03 -27.07 -4.28
N PRO A 112 7.19 -27.47 -4.83
CA PRO A 112 7.26 -28.39 -5.97
C PRO A 112 6.65 -29.76 -5.68
#